data_AF-A0A4Q7E3R4-F1
#
_entry.id   AF-A0A4Q7E3R4-F1
#
_cell.length_a   1.000
_cell.length_b   1.000
_cell.length_c   1.000
_cell.angle_alpha   90.00
_cell.angle_beta   90.00
_cell.angle_gamma   90.00
#
_symmetry.space_group_name_H-M   'P 1'
#
loop_
_entity.id
_entity.type
_entity.pdbx_description
1 polymer ?
#
loop_
_entity_poly.entity_id
_entity_poly.type
_entity_poly.pdbx_seq_one_letter_code
_entity_poly.pdbx_strand_id
1 'polypeptide(L)'
;MNKLKNLQLGQKFTLLLTLVFLGGVLASGVALSSVLNRGTQGQLTTNALMLMETMNAIRGYTSEHVQPEIADRLEEEFLPESVPAYSAREVFETFRLNPNYSDFFYKEATLNPTNLRDKADAFEAELVNNFRANPNNASEVSGFRSTPAGDLYYIARPIKVGQQSCLECHSTPAAAPASMIERYGSENGFGWELEEIVGAQMISVPAERVVQAARQSLVLILGIFIVAFAVAIVLVNLWLKRLVVRPLNRMAMVAEAVSMGDTEAEFTQDSQDEVGKLAEAFNRMRLSLQMAMKRLERYREGRRSGSSTNDLSQ
;
A
#
# COMPACT_ATOMS: atom_id res chain seq x y z
N MET A 1 -21.94 7.31 27.22
CA MET A 1 -22.97 6.28 26.93
C MET A 1 -24.42 6.79 26.86
N ASN A 2 -24.81 7.94 27.44
CA ASN A 2 -26.23 8.39 27.45
C ASN A 2 -26.78 8.92 26.10
N LYS A 3 -25.96 9.45 25.18
CA LYS A 3 -26.45 10.01 23.90
C LYS A 3 -26.98 8.98 22.90
N LEU A 4 -26.51 7.73 22.97
CA LEU A 4 -26.94 6.64 22.06
C LEU A 4 -28.38 6.17 22.31
N LYS A 5 -28.90 6.36 23.53
CA LYS A 5 -30.27 5.93 23.89
C LYS A 5 -31.35 6.77 23.19
N ASN A 6 -31.08 8.06 22.95
CA ASN A 6 -32.05 9.01 22.37
C ASN A 6 -32.12 9.00 20.84
N LEU A 7 -31.29 8.20 20.17
CA LEU A 7 -31.29 8.09 18.72
C LEU A 7 -32.48 7.25 18.22
N GLN A 8 -33.14 7.72 17.17
CA GLN A 8 -34.14 6.94 16.45
C GLN A 8 -33.50 5.69 15.86
N LEU A 9 -34.29 4.63 15.64
CA LEU A 9 -33.81 3.34 15.13
C LEU A 9 -32.97 3.49 13.84
N GLY A 10 -33.41 4.34 12.92
CA GLY A 10 -32.67 4.64 11.68
C GLY A 10 -31.29 5.25 11.95
N GLN A 11 -31.19 6.20 12.88
CA GLN A 11 -29.92 6.87 13.21
C GLN A 11 -28.92 5.90 13.86
N LYS A 12 -29.38 4.98 14.70
CA LYS A 12 -28.53 3.92 15.28
C LYS A 12 -27.95 3.02 14.19
N PHE A 13 -28.77 2.66 13.20
CA PHE A 13 -28.36 1.83 12.08
C PHE A 13 -27.37 2.57 11.17
N THR A 14 -27.65 3.83 10.83
CA THR A 14 -26.71 4.66 10.05
C THR A 14 -25.36 4.81 10.75
N LEU A 15 -25.36 5.04 12.07
CA LEU A 15 -24.13 5.14 12.86
C LEU A 15 -23.34 3.83 12.82
N LEU A 16 -24.00 2.69 13.01
CA LEU A 16 -23.37 1.38 12.95
C LEU A 16 -22.77 1.10 11.57
N LEU A 17 -23.53 1.34 10.49
CA LEU A 17 -23.04 1.21 9.11
C LEU A 17 -21.82 2.10 8.85
N THR A 18 -21.85 3.33 9.35
CA THR A 18 -20.73 4.29 9.19
C THR A 18 -19.49 3.83 9.96
N LEU A 19 -19.64 3.24 11.15
CA LEU A 19 -18.51 2.69 11.90
C LEU A 19 -17.89 1.47 11.22
N VAL A 20 -18.73 0.55 10.75
CA VAL A 20 -18.30 -0.63 9.97
C VAL A 20 -17.57 -0.17 8.70
N PHE A 21 -18.09 0.87 8.04
CA PHE A 21 -17.45 1.46 6.88
C PHE A 21 -16.05 1.99 7.15
N LEU A 22 -15.92 2.87 8.16
CA LEU A 22 -14.65 3.48 8.51
C LEU A 22 -13.62 2.40 8.85
N GLY A 23 -14.01 1.37 9.59
CA GLY A 23 -13.17 0.20 9.85
C GLY A 23 -12.75 -0.53 8.57
N GLY A 24 -13.70 -0.79 7.67
CA GLY A 24 -13.46 -1.48 6.40
C GLY A 24 -12.57 -0.69 5.43
N VAL A 25 -12.74 0.63 5.35
CA VAL A 25 -11.89 1.53 4.55
C VAL A 25 -10.48 1.59 5.10
N LEU A 26 -10.33 1.70 6.42
CA LEU A 26 -9.01 1.69 7.05
C LEU A 26 -8.30 0.36 6.81
N ALA A 27 -8.97 -0.77 7.05
CA ALA A 27 -8.39 -2.10 6.82
C ALA A 27 -8.02 -2.33 5.35
N SER A 28 -8.94 -2.01 4.42
CA SER A 28 -8.71 -2.14 2.98
C SER A 28 -7.61 -1.20 2.50
N GLY A 29 -7.57 0.03 3.01
CA GLY A 29 -6.54 1.02 2.69
C GLY A 29 -5.15 0.57 3.11
N VAL A 30 -5.01 0.04 4.33
CA VAL A 30 -3.75 -0.54 4.83
C VAL A 30 -3.34 -1.76 3.99
N ALA A 31 -4.27 -2.67 3.70
CA ALA A 31 -4.00 -3.85 2.90
C ALA A 31 -3.55 -3.46 1.47
N LEU A 32 -4.28 -2.57 0.81
CA LEU A 32 -3.96 -2.09 -0.53
C LEU A 32 -2.61 -1.36 -0.57
N SER A 33 -2.36 -0.47 0.40
CA SER A 33 -1.06 0.21 0.51
C SER A 33 0.09 -0.78 0.67
N SER A 34 -0.11 -1.84 1.45
CA SER A 34 0.90 -2.88 1.66
C SER A 34 1.18 -3.67 0.38
N VAL A 35 0.13 -4.02 -0.37
CA VAL A 35 0.25 -4.73 -1.66
C VAL A 35 0.95 -3.86 -2.69
N LEU A 36 0.56 -2.59 -2.81
CA LEU A 36 1.15 -1.65 -3.77
C LEU A 36 2.61 -1.34 -3.46
N ASN A 37 2.97 -1.17 -2.19
CA ASN A 37 4.36 -0.95 -1.80
C ASN A 37 5.24 -2.17 -2.10
N ARG A 38 4.75 -3.39 -1.79
CA ARG A 38 5.47 -4.63 -2.12
C ARG A 38 5.64 -4.80 -3.64
N GLY A 39 4.58 -4.53 -4.42
CA GLY A 39 4.65 -4.57 -5.88
C GLY A 39 5.65 -3.55 -6.46
N THR A 40 5.63 -2.33 -5.92
CA THR A 40 6.55 -1.24 -6.31
C THR A 40 8.00 -1.62 -6.07
N GLN A 41 8.34 -2.09 -4.86
CA GLN A 41 9.70 -2.50 -4.54
C GLN A 41 10.14 -3.71 -5.39
N GLY A 42 9.23 -4.67 -5.61
CA GLY A 42 9.49 -5.82 -6.49
C GLY A 42 9.86 -5.39 -7.92
N GLN A 43 9.08 -4.49 -8.51
CA GLN A 43 9.34 -3.97 -9.85
C GLN A 43 10.67 -3.19 -9.93
N LEU A 44 10.95 -2.34 -8.95
CA LEU A 44 12.22 -1.60 -8.88
C LEU A 44 13.41 -2.56 -8.76
N THR A 45 13.25 -3.61 -7.95
CA THR A 45 14.28 -4.64 -7.75
C THR A 45 14.55 -5.41 -9.04
N THR A 46 13.52 -5.89 -9.73
CA THR A 46 13.69 -6.60 -11.00
C THR A 46 14.41 -5.74 -12.04
N ASN A 47 14.00 -4.47 -12.19
CA ASN A 47 14.64 -3.56 -13.14
C ASN A 47 16.11 -3.29 -12.81
N ALA A 48 16.40 -3.04 -11.53
CA ALA A 48 17.76 -2.82 -11.03
C ALA A 48 18.64 -4.06 -11.25
N LEU A 49 18.16 -5.25 -10.90
CA LEU A 49 18.89 -6.51 -11.11
C LEU A 49 19.13 -6.80 -12.59
N MET A 50 18.15 -6.61 -13.46
CA MET A 50 18.35 -6.80 -14.90
C MET A 50 19.47 -5.90 -15.44
N LEU A 51 19.50 -4.63 -15.03
CA LEU A 51 20.57 -3.71 -15.42
C LEU A 51 21.92 -4.12 -14.83
N MET A 52 21.96 -4.52 -13.55
CA MET A 52 23.18 -5.00 -12.91
C MET A 52 23.73 -6.25 -13.60
N GLU A 53 22.89 -7.24 -13.90
CA GLU A 53 23.33 -8.45 -14.61
C GLU A 53 23.73 -8.16 -16.06
N THR A 54 23.12 -7.16 -16.70
CA THR A 54 23.58 -6.69 -18.02
C THR A 54 24.99 -6.12 -17.92
N MET A 55 25.28 -5.32 -16.89
CA MET A 55 26.63 -4.80 -16.66
C MET A 55 27.62 -5.92 -16.33
N ASN A 56 27.21 -6.94 -15.59
CA ASN A 56 28.03 -8.12 -15.34
C ASN A 56 28.32 -8.92 -16.61
N ALA A 57 27.34 -9.05 -17.52
CA ALA A 57 27.55 -9.67 -18.82
C ALA A 57 28.56 -8.89 -19.67
N ILE A 58 28.50 -7.55 -19.66
CA ILE A 58 29.48 -6.69 -20.34
C ILE A 58 30.88 -6.86 -19.73
N ARG A 59 30.96 -6.93 -18.39
CA ARG A 59 32.23 -7.22 -17.69
C ARG A 59 32.80 -8.57 -18.13
N GLY A 60 31.98 -9.62 -18.12
CA GLY A 60 32.36 -10.96 -18.56
C GLY A 60 32.86 -10.97 -20.00
N TYR A 61 32.11 -10.36 -20.93
CA TYR A 61 32.51 -10.24 -22.33
C TYR A 61 33.83 -9.48 -22.48
N THR A 62 34.04 -8.41 -21.71
CA THR A 62 35.28 -7.64 -21.75
C THR A 62 36.47 -8.49 -21.31
N SER A 63 36.35 -9.23 -20.20
CA SER A 63 37.41 -10.13 -19.72
C SER A 63 37.68 -11.30 -20.66
N GLU A 64 36.63 -11.93 -21.19
CA GLU A 64 36.73 -13.19 -21.93
C GLU A 64 37.05 -13.02 -23.41
N HIS A 65 36.62 -11.90 -24.02
CA HIS A 65 36.71 -11.69 -25.47
C HIS A 65 37.41 -10.41 -25.90
N VAL A 66 37.42 -9.35 -25.09
CA VAL A 66 38.05 -8.08 -25.49
C VAL A 66 39.50 -8.03 -25.04
N GLN A 67 39.74 -8.27 -23.75
CA GLN A 67 41.08 -8.14 -23.15
C GLN A 67 42.13 -9.02 -23.85
N PRO A 68 41.87 -10.31 -24.17
CA PRO A 68 42.87 -11.15 -24.84
C PRO A 68 43.32 -10.62 -26.22
N GLU A 69 42.40 -9.97 -26.95
CA GLU A 69 42.65 -9.47 -28.32
C GLU A 69 43.45 -8.17 -28.34
N ILE A 70 43.50 -7.44 -27.21
CA ILE A 70 44.23 -6.17 -27.10
C ILE A 70 45.41 -6.24 -26.14
N ALA A 71 45.66 -7.39 -25.52
CA ALA A 71 46.69 -7.60 -24.50
C ALA A 71 48.09 -7.18 -24.99
N ASP A 72 48.46 -7.54 -26.22
CA ASP A 72 49.76 -7.21 -26.82
C ASP A 72 50.02 -5.69 -26.90
N ARG A 73 48.95 -4.87 -26.95
CA ARG A 73 49.05 -3.41 -27.02
C ARG A 73 49.14 -2.74 -25.64
N LEU A 74 48.75 -3.44 -24.57
CA LEU A 74 48.67 -2.86 -23.22
C LEU A 74 50.05 -2.54 -22.63
N GLU A 75 51.10 -3.20 -23.12
CA GLU A 75 52.49 -2.92 -22.74
C GLU A 75 52.96 -1.56 -23.27
N GLU A 76 52.46 -1.11 -24.42
CA GLU A 76 52.83 0.16 -25.05
C GLU A 76 51.87 1.30 -24.68
N GLU A 77 50.56 1.03 -24.63
CA GLU A 77 49.52 2.02 -24.35
C GLU A 77 48.44 1.43 -23.45
N PHE A 78 48.09 2.13 -22.37
CA PHE A 78 47.00 1.68 -21.50
C PHE A 78 45.66 1.99 -22.16
N LEU A 79 44.98 0.94 -22.62
CA LEU A 79 43.64 0.96 -23.20
C LEU A 79 42.60 0.66 -22.10
N PRO A 80 41.83 1.65 -21.61
CA PRO A 80 40.85 1.43 -20.55
C PRO A 80 39.75 0.42 -20.94
N GLU A 81 39.51 0.21 -22.23
CA GLU A 81 38.57 -0.78 -22.78
C GLU A 81 38.94 -2.22 -22.41
N SER A 82 40.20 -2.47 -22.00
CA SER A 82 40.63 -3.75 -21.43
C SER A 82 40.10 -4.02 -20.02
N VAL A 83 39.63 -2.97 -19.32
CA VAL A 83 39.18 -3.06 -17.92
C VAL A 83 37.67 -3.32 -17.90
N PRO A 84 37.19 -4.46 -17.38
CA PRO A 84 35.76 -4.81 -17.37
C PRO A 84 34.85 -3.75 -16.73
N ALA A 85 35.30 -3.16 -15.62
CA ALA A 85 34.58 -2.10 -14.91
C ALA A 85 34.42 -0.83 -15.77
N TYR A 86 35.46 -0.47 -16.53
CA TYR A 86 35.43 0.69 -17.42
C TYR A 86 34.42 0.47 -18.54
N SER A 87 34.50 -0.67 -19.23
CA SER A 87 33.59 -0.99 -20.33
C SER A 87 32.13 -1.04 -19.89
N ALA A 88 31.82 -1.67 -18.75
CA ALA A 88 30.46 -1.65 -18.20
C ALA A 88 29.98 -0.24 -17.87
N ARG A 89 30.84 0.59 -17.26
CA ARG A 89 30.51 1.99 -16.99
C ARG A 89 30.25 2.79 -18.25
N GLU A 90 31.12 2.75 -19.26
CA GLU A 90 30.96 3.51 -20.50
C GLU A 90 29.72 3.10 -21.29
N VAL A 91 29.41 1.80 -21.33
CA VAL A 91 28.16 1.32 -21.93
C VAL A 91 26.95 1.85 -21.16
N PHE A 92 27.00 1.87 -19.82
CA PHE A 92 25.92 2.43 -19.01
C PHE A 92 25.76 3.95 -19.20
N GLU A 93 26.88 4.68 -19.30
CA GLU A 93 26.87 6.11 -19.61
C GLU A 93 26.24 6.39 -20.97
N THR A 94 26.53 5.54 -21.96
CA THR A 94 25.87 5.59 -23.27
C THR A 94 24.38 5.29 -23.18
N PHE A 95 23.98 4.28 -22.39
CA PHE A 95 22.56 3.96 -22.12
C PHE A 95 21.80 5.16 -21.54
N ARG A 96 22.45 5.92 -20.66
CA ARG A 96 21.89 7.11 -20.00
C ARG A 96 21.72 8.33 -20.92
N LEU A 97 22.33 8.33 -22.11
CA LEU A 97 22.09 9.38 -23.11
C LEU A 97 20.64 9.38 -23.60
N ASN A 98 19.91 8.27 -23.44
CA ASN A 98 18.47 8.24 -23.68
C ASN A 98 17.73 9.03 -22.58
N PRO A 99 16.95 10.07 -22.93
CA PRO A 99 16.23 10.90 -21.95
C PRO A 99 15.29 10.12 -21.02
N ASN A 100 14.82 8.94 -21.42
CA ASN A 100 13.97 8.11 -20.55
C ASN A 100 14.73 7.50 -19.38
N TYR A 101 16.05 7.37 -19.51
CA TYR A 101 16.96 6.68 -18.59
C TYR A 101 18.05 7.60 -18.01
N SER A 102 17.96 8.91 -18.21
CA SER A 102 18.93 9.91 -17.72
C SER A 102 19.17 9.85 -16.21
N ASP A 103 18.17 9.38 -15.46
CA ASP A 103 18.17 9.36 -13.98
C ASP A 103 18.55 7.98 -13.43
N PHE A 104 19.08 7.09 -14.27
CA PHE A 104 19.63 5.81 -13.87
C PHE A 104 21.14 5.96 -13.64
N PHE A 105 21.66 5.24 -12.66
CA PHE A 105 23.08 5.32 -12.31
C PHE A 105 23.64 3.93 -12.10
N TYR A 106 24.78 3.65 -12.70
CA TYR A 106 25.61 2.48 -12.41
C TYR A 106 26.97 2.97 -11.98
N LYS A 107 27.51 2.43 -10.89
CA LYS A 107 28.83 2.81 -10.36
C LYS A 107 29.45 1.68 -9.58
N GLU A 108 30.75 1.45 -9.79
CA GLU A 108 31.56 0.59 -8.92
C GLU A 108 32.23 1.47 -7.86
N ALA A 109 31.44 1.83 -6.84
CA ALA A 109 31.83 2.80 -5.83
C ALA A 109 32.92 2.23 -4.94
N THR A 110 34.14 2.74 -5.08
CA THR A 110 35.34 2.19 -4.45
C THR A 110 35.94 3.24 -3.52
N LEU A 111 36.46 2.82 -2.36
CA LEU A 111 37.03 3.75 -1.37
C LEU A 111 38.33 4.40 -1.88
N ASN A 112 39.16 3.61 -2.54
CA ASN A 112 40.40 4.04 -3.20
C ASN A 112 40.44 3.51 -4.65
N PRO A 113 39.75 4.16 -5.61
CA PRO A 113 39.73 3.73 -7.01
C PRO A 113 40.95 4.24 -7.79
N THR A 114 41.31 3.56 -8.87
CA THR A 114 42.24 4.12 -9.86
C THR A 114 41.66 5.36 -10.56
N ASN A 115 40.40 5.29 -10.99
CA ASN A 115 39.70 6.42 -11.60
C ASN A 115 38.82 7.14 -10.58
N LEU A 116 39.06 8.44 -10.36
CA LEU A 116 38.32 9.22 -9.36
C LEU A 116 36.81 9.33 -9.63
N ARG A 117 36.34 9.07 -10.86
CA ARG A 117 34.90 8.95 -11.16
C ARG A 117 34.22 7.84 -10.37
N ASP A 118 34.97 6.83 -9.96
CA ASP A 118 34.49 5.68 -9.21
C ASP A 118 34.65 5.86 -7.68
N LYS A 119 35.15 7.01 -7.23
CA LYS A 119 35.37 7.28 -5.81
C LYS A 119 34.04 7.30 -5.08
N ALA A 120 33.91 6.47 -4.06
CA ALA A 120 32.73 6.39 -3.23
C ALA A 120 32.39 7.76 -2.61
N ASP A 121 31.13 8.17 -2.73
CA ASP A 121 30.59 9.27 -1.93
C ASP A 121 30.36 8.83 -0.47
N ALA A 122 29.87 9.73 0.38
CA ALA A 122 29.68 9.43 1.81
C ALA A 122 28.73 8.26 2.07
N PHE A 123 27.65 8.14 1.30
CA PHE A 123 26.67 7.07 1.43
C PHE A 123 27.22 5.74 0.91
N GLU A 124 27.90 5.78 -0.24
CA GLU A 124 28.55 4.63 -0.84
C GLU A 124 29.65 4.08 0.08
N ALA A 125 30.46 4.96 0.66
CA ALA A 125 31.52 4.58 1.58
C ALA A 125 30.98 3.91 2.84
N GLU A 126 29.83 4.36 3.36
CA GLU A 126 29.14 3.71 4.47
C GLU A 126 28.72 2.28 4.12
N LEU A 127 28.14 2.05 2.93
CA LEU A 127 27.80 0.71 2.45
C LEU A 127 29.04 -0.19 2.36
N VAL A 128 30.13 0.31 1.78
CA VAL A 128 31.39 -0.46 1.67
C VAL A 128 31.94 -0.81 3.05
N ASN A 129 31.94 0.14 3.99
CA ASN A 129 32.39 -0.10 5.36
C ASN A 129 31.49 -1.12 6.09
N ASN A 130 30.18 -1.09 5.87
CA ASN A 130 29.26 -2.09 6.41
C ASN A 130 29.55 -3.50 5.88
N PHE A 131 29.91 -3.61 4.58
CA PHE A 131 30.37 -4.88 4.01
C PHE A 131 31.69 -5.34 4.63
N ARG A 132 32.66 -4.44 4.79
CA ARG A 132 33.96 -4.73 5.45
C ARG A 132 33.80 -5.19 6.89
N ALA A 133 32.81 -4.67 7.61
CA ALA A 133 32.55 -5.05 9.00
C ALA A 133 32.02 -6.50 9.14
N ASN A 134 31.41 -7.05 8.09
CA ASN A 134 30.81 -8.39 8.09
C ASN A 134 31.18 -9.18 6.82
N PRO A 135 32.48 -9.44 6.55
CA PRO A 135 32.94 -9.90 5.24
C PRO A 135 32.41 -11.30 4.85
N ASN A 136 32.16 -12.17 5.84
CA ASN A 136 31.62 -13.52 5.60
C ASN A 136 30.11 -13.54 5.32
N ASN A 137 29.40 -12.46 5.60
CA ASN A 137 27.95 -12.30 5.38
C ASN A 137 27.64 -11.10 4.46
N ALA A 138 28.66 -10.49 3.86
CA ALA A 138 28.50 -9.38 2.94
C ALA A 138 27.73 -9.87 1.71
N SER A 139 26.46 -9.53 1.66
CA SER A 139 25.51 -9.94 0.64
C SER A 139 24.92 -8.70 -0.03
N GLU A 140 24.16 -8.92 -1.09
CA GLU A 140 23.41 -7.85 -1.75
C GLU A 140 22.54 -7.09 -0.75
N VAL A 141 22.63 -5.76 -0.75
CA VAL A 141 21.74 -4.88 -0.01
C VAL A 141 21.01 -3.97 -0.96
N SER A 142 19.77 -3.65 -0.62
CA SER A 142 18.93 -2.75 -1.41
C SER A 142 18.16 -1.82 -0.50
N GLY A 143 17.77 -0.68 -1.03
CA GLY A 143 17.07 0.33 -0.26
C GLY A 143 16.75 1.57 -1.06
N PHE A 144 16.32 2.61 -0.36
CA PHE A 144 16.04 3.91 -0.94
C PHE A 144 17.06 4.93 -0.46
N ARG A 145 17.44 5.83 -1.35
CA ARG A 145 18.30 6.98 -1.06
C ARG A 145 17.69 8.22 -1.68
N SER A 146 17.51 9.26 -0.88
CA SER A 146 17.11 10.58 -1.39
C SER A 146 18.33 11.32 -1.93
N THR A 147 18.19 11.90 -3.11
CA THR A 147 19.20 12.74 -3.75
C THR A 147 18.58 14.08 -4.15
N PRO A 148 19.38 15.12 -4.45
CA PRO A 148 18.85 16.38 -4.99
C PRO A 148 18.05 16.22 -6.28
N ALA A 149 18.29 15.14 -7.04
CA ALA A 149 17.58 14.81 -8.28
C ALA A 149 16.31 13.97 -8.07
N GLY A 150 16.03 13.53 -6.84
CA GLY A 150 14.87 12.70 -6.49
C GLY A 150 15.23 11.45 -5.69
N ASP A 151 14.21 10.67 -5.33
CA ASP A 151 14.36 9.40 -4.62
C ASP A 151 14.78 8.28 -5.59
N LEU A 152 15.89 7.62 -5.24
CA LEU A 152 16.43 6.49 -5.98
C LEU A 152 16.27 5.20 -5.17
N TYR A 153 15.94 4.11 -5.86
CA TYR A 153 16.07 2.77 -5.33
C TYR A 153 17.42 2.20 -5.78
N TYR A 154 18.23 1.71 -4.84
CA TYR A 154 19.55 1.16 -5.15
C TYR A 154 19.62 -0.33 -4.82
N ILE A 155 20.48 -1.03 -5.56
CA ILE A 155 21.01 -2.34 -5.21
C ILE A 155 22.54 -2.21 -5.19
N ALA A 156 23.16 -2.73 -4.14
CA ALA A 156 24.60 -2.72 -3.95
C ALA A 156 25.11 -4.13 -3.62
N ARG A 157 26.17 -4.57 -4.31
CA ARG A 157 26.89 -5.82 -4.04
C ARG A 157 28.34 -5.52 -3.68
N PRO A 158 28.95 -6.22 -2.70
CA PRO A 158 30.34 -5.98 -2.34
C PRO A 158 31.28 -6.36 -3.50
N ILE A 159 32.29 -5.54 -3.74
CA ILE A 159 33.40 -5.85 -4.65
C ILE A 159 34.55 -6.37 -3.79
N LYS A 160 34.72 -7.69 -3.81
CA LYS A 160 35.78 -8.40 -3.09
C LYS A 160 36.93 -8.74 -4.03
N VAL A 161 38.16 -8.54 -3.57
CA VAL A 161 39.39 -8.92 -4.26
C VAL A 161 39.59 -10.43 -4.11
N GLY A 162 38.81 -11.22 -4.86
CA GLY A 162 38.77 -12.68 -4.73
C GLY A 162 39.85 -13.44 -5.51
N GLN A 163 40.71 -12.75 -6.28
CA GLN A 163 41.72 -13.38 -7.12
C GLN A 163 43.05 -12.63 -7.04
N GLN A 164 44.16 -13.39 -7.15
CA GLN A 164 45.51 -12.84 -7.13
C GLN A 164 45.80 -11.92 -8.33
N SER A 165 45.16 -12.16 -9.48
CA SER A 165 45.28 -11.35 -10.69
C SER A 165 44.93 -9.89 -10.47
N CYS A 166 44.00 -9.58 -9.55
CA CYS A 166 43.68 -8.21 -9.18
C CYS A 166 44.89 -7.44 -8.63
N LEU A 167 45.78 -8.16 -7.93
CA LEU A 167 46.95 -7.59 -7.28
C LEU A 167 48.12 -7.36 -8.23
N GLU A 168 48.06 -7.84 -9.48
CA GLU A 168 49.02 -7.51 -10.52
C GLU A 168 49.00 -6.01 -10.84
N CYS A 169 47.81 -5.38 -10.76
CA CYS A 169 47.66 -3.94 -10.99
C CYS A 169 47.38 -3.15 -9.71
N HIS A 170 46.73 -3.73 -8.69
CA HIS A 170 46.23 -2.97 -7.53
C HIS A 170 47.02 -3.19 -6.22
N SER A 171 48.13 -3.93 -6.23
CA SER A 171 48.97 -4.10 -5.04
C SER A 171 49.80 -2.83 -4.75
N THR A 172 50.88 -2.63 -5.49
CA THR A 172 51.77 -1.46 -5.34
C THR A 172 51.97 -0.78 -6.69
N PRO A 173 52.25 0.54 -6.72
CA PRO A 173 52.51 1.23 -7.98
C PRO A 173 53.66 0.64 -8.81
N ALA A 174 54.64 0.01 -8.14
CA ALA A 174 55.79 -0.61 -8.82
C ALA A 174 55.46 -1.94 -9.51
N ALA A 175 54.39 -2.61 -9.10
CA ALA A 175 53.94 -3.86 -9.72
C ALA A 175 53.01 -3.61 -10.92
N ALA A 176 52.37 -2.45 -10.96
CA ALA A 176 51.38 -2.11 -11.98
C ALA A 176 52.02 -1.80 -13.34
N PRO A 177 51.28 -1.98 -14.45
CA PRO A 177 51.75 -1.61 -15.79
C PRO A 177 52.17 -0.14 -15.85
N ALA A 178 53.34 0.14 -16.45
CA ALA A 178 53.85 1.51 -16.57
C ALA A 178 52.87 2.43 -17.33
N SER A 179 52.21 1.89 -18.35
CA SER A 179 51.19 2.58 -19.15
C SER A 179 49.98 3.00 -18.30
N MET A 180 49.59 2.20 -17.29
CA MET A 180 48.52 2.55 -16.35
C MET A 180 48.93 3.70 -15.44
N ILE A 181 50.16 3.66 -14.91
CA ILE A 181 50.73 4.71 -14.04
C ILE A 181 50.86 6.02 -14.79
N GLU A 182 51.28 6.00 -16.06
CA GLU A 182 51.36 7.19 -16.89
C GLU A 182 49.98 7.86 -17.06
N ARG A 183 48.91 7.06 -17.19
CA ARG A 183 47.55 7.56 -17.39
C ARG A 183 46.86 8.04 -16.12
N TYR A 184 46.99 7.30 -15.02
CA TYR A 184 46.21 7.53 -13.79
C TYR A 184 47.04 7.99 -12.59
N GLY A 185 48.37 7.98 -12.72
CA GLY A 185 49.29 8.25 -11.62
C GLY A 185 49.42 7.07 -10.65
N SER A 186 50.23 7.28 -9.61
CA SER A 186 50.57 6.27 -8.60
C SER A 186 49.87 6.49 -7.24
N GLU A 187 48.98 7.48 -7.13
CA GLU A 187 48.41 7.91 -5.85
C GLU A 187 47.20 7.07 -5.40
N ASN A 188 46.34 6.65 -6.33
CA ASN A 188 45.05 6.01 -6.02
C ASN A 188 44.94 4.65 -6.72
N GLY A 189 44.08 3.77 -6.18
CA GLY A 189 43.84 2.44 -6.78
C GLY A 189 44.90 1.40 -6.46
N PHE A 190 45.69 1.60 -5.40
CA PHE A 190 46.70 0.65 -4.91
C PHE A 190 46.48 0.33 -3.43
N GLY A 191 47.25 -0.62 -2.92
CA GLY A 191 47.21 -1.07 -1.52
C GLY A 191 46.08 -2.04 -1.22
N TRP A 192 45.51 -2.67 -2.25
CA TRP A 192 44.45 -3.66 -2.06
C TRP A 192 45.06 -4.98 -1.57
N GLU A 193 44.32 -5.68 -0.71
CA GLU A 193 44.69 -7.01 -0.19
C GLU A 193 43.76 -8.11 -0.71
N LEU A 194 44.26 -9.34 -0.79
CA LEU A 194 43.45 -10.49 -1.16
C LEU A 194 42.33 -10.69 -0.12
N GLU A 195 41.13 -11.02 -0.59
CA GLU A 195 39.89 -11.13 0.19
C GLU A 195 39.34 -9.81 0.75
N GLU A 196 39.99 -8.66 0.49
CA GLU A 196 39.49 -7.35 0.92
C GLU A 196 38.26 -6.93 0.11
N ILE A 197 37.28 -6.30 0.77
CA ILE A 197 36.17 -5.62 0.10
C ILE A 197 36.59 -4.18 -0.18
N VAL A 198 36.84 -3.83 -1.43
CA VAL A 198 37.40 -2.51 -1.83
C VAL A 198 36.32 -1.51 -2.22
N GLY A 199 35.15 -2.01 -2.59
CA GLY A 199 34.04 -1.19 -3.07
C GLY A 199 32.70 -1.90 -3.08
N ALA A 200 31.73 -1.26 -3.71
CA ALA A 200 30.39 -1.77 -3.94
C ALA A 200 29.99 -1.53 -5.40
N GLN A 201 29.58 -2.59 -6.09
CA GLN A 201 28.92 -2.47 -7.39
C GLN A 201 27.49 -2.03 -7.13
N MET A 202 27.14 -0.84 -7.60
CA MET A 202 25.83 -0.23 -7.38
C MET A 202 25.10 0.03 -8.68
N ILE A 203 23.81 -0.25 -8.66
CA ILE A 203 22.83 0.25 -9.62
C ILE A 203 21.79 1.06 -8.85
N SER A 204 21.40 2.21 -9.38
CA SER A 204 20.34 3.05 -8.83
C SER A 204 19.35 3.40 -9.92
N VAL A 205 18.07 3.20 -9.63
CA VAL A 205 16.95 3.45 -10.53
C VAL A 205 15.99 4.45 -9.90
N PRO A 206 15.36 5.34 -10.69
CA PRO A 206 14.43 6.33 -10.15
C PRO A 206 13.20 5.64 -9.56
N ALA A 207 12.95 5.88 -8.26
CA ALA A 207 11.81 5.30 -7.57
C ALA A 207 10.52 6.13 -7.76
N GLU A 208 10.68 7.42 -8.01
CA GLU A 208 9.59 8.39 -7.95
C GLU A 208 8.46 8.09 -8.94
N ARG A 209 8.77 7.75 -10.20
CA ARG A 209 7.74 7.43 -11.20
C ARG A 209 6.89 6.22 -10.79
N VAL A 210 7.53 5.19 -10.24
CA VAL A 210 6.84 3.95 -9.82
C VAL A 210 6.02 4.19 -8.56
N VAL A 211 6.57 4.92 -7.59
CA VAL A 211 5.88 5.28 -6.35
C VAL A 211 4.69 6.20 -6.61
N GLN A 212 4.82 7.17 -7.53
CA GLN A 212 3.72 8.06 -7.92
C GLN A 212 2.58 7.28 -8.59
N ALA A 213 2.89 6.35 -9.51
CA ALA A 213 1.90 5.49 -10.14
C ALA A 213 1.14 4.62 -9.10
N ALA A 214 1.87 4.08 -8.13
CA ALA A 214 1.28 3.33 -7.02
C ALA A 214 0.35 4.22 -6.15
N ARG A 215 0.76 5.45 -5.83
CA ARG A 215 -0.08 6.41 -5.09
C ARG A 215 -1.35 6.79 -5.85
N GLN A 216 -1.25 7.05 -7.15
CA GLN A 216 -2.42 7.35 -7.99
C GLN A 216 -3.40 6.18 -8.00
N SER A 217 -2.90 4.96 -8.15
CA SER A 217 -3.71 3.74 -8.11
C SER A 217 -4.42 3.57 -6.76
N LEU A 218 -3.70 3.83 -5.65
CA LEU A 218 -4.26 3.80 -4.31
C LEU A 218 -5.41 4.80 -4.16
N VAL A 219 -5.20 6.06 -4.55
CA VAL A 219 -6.21 7.12 -4.44
C VAL A 219 -7.44 6.81 -5.29
N LEU A 220 -7.25 6.32 -6.52
CA LEU A 220 -8.36 5.95 -7.40
C LEU A 220 -9.18 4.79 -6.83
N ILE A 221 -8.54 3.71 -6.40
CA ILE A 221 -9.22 2.54 -5.84
C ILE A 221 -9.96 2.92 -4.55
N LEU A 222 -9.29 3.67 -3.66
CA LEU A 222 -9.91 4.14 -2.41
C LEU A 222 -11.10 5.07 -2.69
N GLY A 223 -10.98 5.96 -3.67
CA GLY A 223 -12.06 6.84 -4.11
C GLY A 223 -13.28 6.05 -4.61
N ILE A 224 -13.06 5.02 -5.45
CA ILE A 224 -14.12 4.13 -5.93
C ILE A 224 -14.80 3.42 -4.75
N PHE A 225 -14.03 2.88 -3.79
CA PHE A 225 -14.59 2.24 -2.61
C PHE A 225 -15.43 3.20 -1.76
N ILE A 226 -14.96 4.43 -1.57
CA ILE A 226 -15.69 5.44 -0.79
C ILE A 226 -17.03 5.77 -1.47
N VAL A 227 -17.03 5.99 -2.78
CA VAL A 227 -18.25 6.30 -3.54
C VAL A 227 -19.23 5.11 -3.51
N ALA A 228 -18.75 3.89 -3.79
CA ALA A 228 -19.58 2.69 -3.78
C ALA A 228 -20.26 2.49 -2.42
N PHE A 229 -19.54 2.74 -1.34
CA PHE A 229 -20.09 2.59 -0.01
C PHE A 229 -21.03 3.72 0.38
N ALA A 230 -20.75 4.97 -0.01
CA ALA A 230 -21.67 6.08 0.20
C ALA A 230 -23.04 5.78 -0.46
N VAL A 231 -23.02 5.24 -1.68
CA VAL A 231 -24.23 4.77 -2.37
C VAL A 231 -24.90 3.64 -1.57
N ALA A 232 -24.15 2.66 -1.08
CA ALA A 232 -24.71 1.57 -0.27
C ALA A 232 -25.38 2.06 1.02
N ILE A 233 -24.76 2.99 1.76
CA ILE A 233 -25.36 3.60 2.98
C ILE A 233 -26.69 4.28 2.63
N VAL A 234 -26.72 5.05 1.54
CA VAL A 234 -27.95 5.74 1.10
C VAL A 234 -29.03 4.73 0.77
N LEU A 235 -28.73 3.71 -0.03
CA LEU A 235 -29.68 2.67 -0.41
C LEU A 235 -30.23 1.91 0.80
N VAL A 236 -29.37 1.46 1.71
CA VAL A 236 -29.77 0.74 2.93
C VAL A 236 -30.63 1.62 3.83
N ASN A 237 -30.29 2.91 4.00
CA ASN A 237 -31.11 3.82 4.81
C ASN A 237 -32.49 4.06 4.17
N LEU A 238 -32.57 4.21 2.84
CA LEU A 238 -33.84 4.36 2.14
C LEU A 238 -34.70 3.11 2.28
N TRP A 239 -34.10 1.93 2.15
CA TRP A 239 -34.76 0.64 2.35
C TRP A 239 -35.26 0.47 3.78
N LEU A 240 -34.39 0.66 4.79
CA LEU A 240 -34.74 0.56 6.20
C LEU A 240 -35.86 1.54 6.58
N LYS A 241 -35.79 2.78 6.09
CA LYS A 241 -36.81 3.80 6.34
C LYS A 241 -38.17 3.37 5.78
N ARG A 242 -38.19 2.76 4.59
CA ARG A 242 -39.42 2.36 3.90
C ARG A 242 -40.02 1.08 4.46
N LEU A 243 -39.20 0.06 4.71
CA LEU A 243 -39.67 -1.29 5.07
C LEU A 243 -39.82 -1.51 6.58
N VAL A 244 -39.05 -0.79 7.41
CA VAL A 244 -39.04 -1.03 8.87
C VAL A 244 -39.54 0.19 9.63
N VAL A 245 -38.87 1.34 9.48
CA VAL A 245 -39.14 2.52 10.33
C VAL A 245 -40.55 3.09 10.10
N ARG A 246 -40.97 3.25 8.84
CA ARG A 246 -42.30 3.78 8.51
C ARG A 246 -43.44 2.89 9.02
N PRO A 247 -43.45 1.57 8.76
CA PRO A 247 -44.48 0.68 9.32
C PRO A 247 -44.53 0.67 10.84
N LEU A 248 -43.37 0.59 11.51
CA LEU A 248 -43.33 0.62 12.99
C LEU A 248 -43.87 1.93 13.55
N ASN A 249 -43.53 3.07 12.95
CA ASN A 249 -44.09 4.37 13.36
C ASN A 249 -45.62 4.44 13.15
N ARG A 250 -46.14 3.85 12.06
CA ARG A 250 -47.59 3.78 11.83
C ARG A 250 -48.29 2.93 12.90
N MET A 251 -47.75 1.76 13.22
CA MET A 251 -48.29 0.90 14.29
C MET A 251 -48.26 1.61 15.64
N ALA A 252 -47.16 2.31 15.96
CA ALA A 252 -47.04 3.08 17.19
C ALA A 252 -48.10 4.20 17.28
N MET A 253 -48.35 4.93 16.19
CA MET A 253 -49.40 5.96 16.16
C MET A 253 -50.80 5.38 16.36
N VAL A 254 -51.12 4.24 15.74
CA VAL A 254 -52.42 3.56 15.94
C VAL A 254 -52.57 3.06 17.38
N ALA A 255 -51.49 2.50 17.97
CA ALA A 255 -51.49 2.08 19.36
C ALA A 255 -51.79 3.24 20.32
N GLU A 256 -51.17 4.41 20.09
CA GLU A 256 -51.41 5.63 20.86
C GLU A 256 -52.87 6.08 20.76
N ALA A 257 -53.43 6.12 19.54
CA ALA A 257 -54.83 6.49 19.31
C ALA A 257 -55.82 5.56 20.03
N VAL A 258 -55.62 4.25 19.92
CA VAL A 258 -56.43 3.24 20.62
C VAL A 258 -56.31 3.38 22.13
N SER A 259 -55.11 3.69 22.66
CA SER A 259 -54.91 3.95 24.09
C SER A 259 -55.64 5.20 24.58
N MET A 260 -55.86 6.19 23.72
CA MET A 260 -56.64 7.39 24.02
C MET A 260 -58.15 7.22 23.80
N GLY A 261 -58.61 6.01 23.43
CA GLY A 261 -60.02 5.68 23.25
C GLY A 261 -60.52 5.78 21.80
N ASP A 262 -59.68 6.16 20.85
CA ASP A 262 -60.01 6.12 19.42
C ASP A 262 -59.76 4.71 18.88
N THR A 263 -60.78 3.87 18.95
CA THR A 263 -60.63 2.46 18.57
C THR A 263 -60.77 2.21 17.07
N GLU A 264 -61.31 3.16 16.31
CA GLU A 264 -61.58 3.00 14.87
C GLU A 264 -60.33 3.18 14.00
N ALA A 265 -59.20 3.64 14.58
CA ALA A 265 -57.93 3.75 13.88
C ALA A 265 -57.45 2.39 13.32
N GLU A 266 -57.27 2.32 12.00
CA GLU A 266 -56.80 1.14 11.28
C GLU A 266 -55.51 1.43 10.51
N PHE A 267 -54.66 0.41 10.36
CA PHE A 267 -53.54 0.48 9.43
C PHE A 267 -53.54 -0.77 8.56
N THR A 268 -53.25 -0.58 7.28
CA THR A 268 -53.06 -1.67 6.32
C THR A 268 -51.57 -1.97 6.20
N GLN A 269 -51.22 -3.25 6.32
CA GLN A 269 -49.84 -3.73 6.17
C GLN A 269 -49.80 -4.79 5.07
N ASP A 270 -49.02 -4.51 4.04
CA ASP A 270 -48.91 -5.33 2.82
C ASP A 270 -47.56 -6.06 2.75
N SER A 271 -47.02 -6.44 3.91
CA SER A 271 -45.72 -7.09 4.04
C SER A 271 -45.87 -8.49 4.61
N GLN A 272 -45.08 -9.44 4.10
CA GLN A 272 -45.04 -10.83 4.58
C GLN A 272 -43.79 -11.14 5.43
N ASP A 273 -42.97 -10.12 5.72
CA ASP A 273 -41.78 -10.21 6.57
C ASP A 273 -42.14 -10.22 8.07
N GLU A 274 -41.12 -10.18 8.93
CA GLU A 274 -41.28 -10.14 10.39
C GLU A 274 -42.09 -8.91 10.85
N VAL A 275 -41.96 -7.77 10.16
CA VAL A 275 -42.74 -6.56 10.43
C VAL A 275 -44.21 -6.79 10.04
N GLY A 276 -44.46 -7.49 8.94
CA GLY A 276 -45.78 -7.97 8.52
C GLY A 276 -46.46 -8.87 9.55
N LYS A 277 -45.74 -9.89 10.05
CA LYS A 277 -46.27 -10.79 11.09
C LYS A 277 -46.60 -10.05 12.39
N LEU A 278 -45.76 -9.09 12.77
CA LEU A 278 -46.01 -8.23 13.93
C LEU A 278 -47.26 -7.36 13.73
N ALA A 279 -47.43 -6.79 12.53
CA ALA A 279 -48.62 -6.02 12.17
C ALA A 279 -49.90 -6.83 12.36
N GLU A 280 -49.93 -8.06 11.85
CA GLU A 280 -51.09 -8.94 11.94
C GLU A 280 -51.42 -9.30 13.39
N ALA A 281 -50.40 -9.66 14.18
CA ALA A 281 -50.57 -9.92 15.61
C ALA A 281 -51.12 -8.70 16.36
N PHE A 282 -50.60 -7.51 16.06
CA PHE A 282 -51.06 -6.25 16.64
C PHE A 282 -52.52 -5.94 16.27
N ASN A 283 -52.92 -6.15 15.00
CA ASN A 283 -54.29 -5.92 14.58
C ASN A 283 -55.29 -6.87 15.27
N ARG A 284 -54.93 -8.15 15.45
CA ARG A 284 -55.75 -9.10 16.23
C ARG A 284 -55.93 -8.66 17.69
N MET A 285 -54.88 -8.12 18.30
CA MET A 285 -54.95 -7.58 19.67
C MET A 285 -55.89 -6.37 19.74
N ARG A 286 -55.77 -5.42 18.80
CA ARG A 286 -56.66 -4.24 18.71
C ARG A 286 -58.13 -4.65 18.61
N LEU A 287 -58.48 -5.56 17.70
CA LEU A 287 -59.84 -6.07 17.53
C LEU A 287 -60.38 -6.74 18.80
N SER A 288 -59.53 -7.51 19.49
CA SER A 288 -59.90 -8.14 20.77
C SER A 288 -60.21 -7.09 21.86
N LEU A 289 -59.41 -6.03 21.93
CA LEU A 289 -59.62 -4.92 22.86
C LEU A 289 -60.92 -4.15 22.56
N GLN A 290 -61.18 -3.85 21.29
CA GLN A 290 -62.43 -3.24 20.82
C GLN A 290 -63.66 -4.04 21.21
N MET A 291 -63.64 -5.35 21.00
CA MET A 291 -64.75 -6.24 21.37
C MET A 291 -64.97 -6.26 22.89
N ALA A 292 -63.90 -6.25 23.69
CA ALA A 292 -63.99 -6.19 25.14
C ALA A 292 -64.60 -4.87 25.64
N MET A 293 -64.18 -3.73 25.08
CA MET A 293 -64.74 -2.40 25.38
C MET A 293 -66.23 -2.31 25.02
N LYS A 294 -66.63 -2.74 23.81
CA LYS A 294 -68.04 -2.79 23.39
C LYS A 294 -68.90 -3.72 24.26
N ARG A 295 -68.33 -4.78 24.85
CA ARG A 295 -69.03 -5.64 25.81
C ARG A 295 -69.24 -4.92 27.15
N LEU A 296 -68.23 -4.22 27.65
CA LEU A 296 -68.33 -3.45 28.89
C LEU A 296 -69.34 -2.30 28.79
N GLU A 297 -69.37 -1.59 27.65
CA GLU A 297 -70.37 -0.53 27.39
C GLU A 297 -71.79 -1.10 27.38
N ARG A 298 -72.04 -2.18 26.62
CA ARG A 298 -73.35 -2.85 26.62
C ARG A 298 -73.78 -3.32 28.01
N TYR A 299 -72.85 -3.82 28.82
CA TYR A 299 -73.14 -4.22 30.20
C TYR A 299 -73.48 -3.03 31.11
N ARG A 300 -72.82 -1.87 30.91
CA ARG A 300 -73.13 -0.61 31.61
C ARG A 300 -74.48 -0.03 31.20
N GLU A 301 -74.83 -0.05 29.92
CA GLU A 301 -76.13 0.42 29.41
C GLU A 301 -77.28 -0.46 29.91
N GLY A 302 -77.12 -1.79 29.88
CA GLY A 302 -78.11 -2.72 30.44
C GLY A 302 -78.35 -2.50 31.94
N ARG A 303 -77.31 -2.16 32.70
CA ARG A 303 -77.43 -1.85 34.14
C ARG A 303 -78.07 -0.48 34.42
N ARG A 304 -77.85 0.54 33.57
CA ARG A 304 -78.52 1.85 33.66
C ARG A 304 -80.01 1.77 33.30
N SER A 305 -80.36 0.96 32.28
CA SER A 305 -81.76 0.78 31.86
C SER A 305 -82.59 0.01 32.89
N GLY A 306 -82.00 -0.93 33.64
CA GLY A 306 -82.67 -1.65 34.73
C GLY A 306 -82.80 -0.86 36.04
N SER A 307 -82.06 0.25 36.21
CA SER A 307 -82.17 1.13 37.38
C SER A 307 -83.24 2.21 37.22
N SER A 308 -83.57 2.61 36.00
CA SER A 308 -84.60 3.66 35.73
C SER A 308 -86.04 3.11 35.80
N THR A 309 -86.20 1.79 35.80
CA THR A 309 -87.50 1.12 35.95
C THR A 309 -87.94 0.93 37.40
N ASN A 310 -87.11 1.31 38.38
CA ASN A 310 -87.40 1.11 39.81
C ASN A 310 -87.87 2.38 40.55
N ASP A 311 -88.04 3.51 39.86
CA ASP A 311 -88.40 4.82 40.46
C ASP A 311 -89.77 5.36 39.99
N LEU A 312 -90.59 4.54 39.30
CA LEU A 312 -91.95 4.89 38.87
C LEU A 312 -93.04 4.04 39.56
N SER A 313 -92.70 3.39 40.68
CA SER A 313 -93.65 2.63 41.50
C SER A 313 -93.50 2.97 42.99
N GLN A 314 -93.78 4.22 43.34
CA GLN A 314 -94.39 4.59 44.62
C GLN A 314 -95.45 5.65 44.37
#